data_AF-A0A7W1DRG3-F1
#
_entry.id   AF-A0A7W1DRG3-F1
#
_cell.length_a   1.000
_cell.length_b   1.000
_cell.length_c   1.000
_cell.angle_alpha   90.00
_cell.angle_beta   90.00
_cell.angle_gamma   90.00
#
_symmetry.space_group_name_H-M   'P 1'
#
loop_
_entity.id
_entity.type
_entity.pdbx_description
1 polymer ?
#
loop_
_entity_poly.entity_id
_entity_poly.type
_entity_poly.pdbx_seq_one_letter_code
_entity_poly.pdbx_strand_id
1 'polypeptide(L)'
;MPDHVPEAAPRRRSYVSRWKHPELVHGGYVVVPTAFLQLYARLQPYPLTSGEALFVLHLMEFKWDDEAPFPGYKTLAARMGISDKMARRHAQSLETKKYLRRQMRTGQTNLFDLTPLFDALKEAEAAAPPRKRGKPQPSPAKVSSPGSESAL
;
A
#
# COMPACT_ATOMS: atom_id res chain seq x y z
N MET A 1 -5.49 -20.27 42.72
CA MET A 1 -4.80 -20.76 41.52
C MET A 1 -5.16 -19.83 40.38
N PRO A 2 -4.33 -18.83 40.01
CA PRO A 2 -4.62 -18.04 38.83
C PRO A 2 -4.24 -18.82 37.58
N ASP A 3 -5.19 -18.96 36.66
CA ASP A 3 -5.02 -19.59 35.35
C ASP A 3 -3.91 -18.87 34.57
N HIS A 4 -2.81 -19.59 34.33
CA HIS A 4 -1.76 -19.13 33.44
C HIS A 4 -2.26 -19.28 32.00
N VAL A 5 -2.82 -18.22 31.43
CA VAL A 5 -3.03 -18.14 29.98
C VAL A 5 -1.65 -18.17 29.33
N PRO A 6 -1.31 -19.16 28.49
CA PRO A 6 0.00 -19.20 27.86
C PRO A 6 0.14 -17.98 26.94
N GLU A 7 1.12 -17.12 27.24
CA GLU A 7 1.47 -15.99 26.38
C GLU A 7 1.90 -16.55 25.03
N ALA A 8 1.06 -16.33 24.02
CA ALA A 8 1.27 -16.87 22.68
C ALA A 8 2.64 -16.44 22.15
N ALA A 9 3.47 -17.42 21.81
CA ALA A 9 4.81 -17.20 21.29
C ALA A 9 4.81 -16.18 20.14
N PRO A 10 5.88 -15.36 20.03
CA PRO A 10 5.98 -14.33 19.00
C PRO A 10 5.77 -14.94 17.61
N ARG A 11 4.66 -14.58 16.94
CA ARG A 11 4.34 -15.08 15.61
C ARG A 11 5.39 -14.52 14.65
N ARG A 12 6.30 -15.38 14.15
CA ARG A 12 7.24 -15.03 13.08
C ARG A 12 6.44 -14.48 11.88
N ARG A 13 6.50 -13.16 11.69
CA ARG A 13 5.90 -12.46 10.55
C ARG A 13 6.80 -12.61 9.32
N SER A 14 7.05 -13.84 8.88
CA SER A 14 7.63 -14.04 7.55
C SER A 14 6.57 -13.64 6.52
N TYR A 15 6.88 -12.61 5.71
CA TYR A 15 5.99 -12.08 4.69
C TYR A 15 5.52 -13.20 3.75
N VAL A 16 6.44 -14.08 3.35
CA VAL A 16 6.16 -15.24 2.49
C VAL A 16 5.34 -16.29 3.22
N SER A 17 5.70 -16.63 4.47
CA SER A 17 4.98 -17.64 5.26
C SER A 17 3.55 -17.23 5.59
N ARG A 18 3.23 -15.93 5.61
CA ARG A 18 1.87 -15.43 5.81
C ARG A 18 0.91 -15.86 4.71
N TRP A 19 1.39 -15.91 3.46
CA TRP A 19 0.54 -16.17 2.29
C TRP A 19 0.47 -17.65 1.91
N LYS A 20 1.21 -18.52 2.62
CA LYS A 20 1.31 -19.99 2.40
C LYS A 20 1.84 -20.43 1.02
N HIS A 21 1.77 -19.56 0.03
CA HIS A 21 2.09 -19.77 -1.38
C HIS A 21 3.15 -18.75 -1.80
N PRO A 22 4.46 -19.08 -1.71
CA PRO A 22 5.54 -18.17 -2.12
C PRO A 22 5.46 -17.75 -3.59
N GLU A 23 4.90 -18.59 -4.46
CA GLU A 23 4.73 -18.32 -5.88
C GLU A 23 3.92 -17.06 -6.17
N LEU A 24 3.03 -16.65 -5.25
CA LEU A 24 2.22 -15.44 -5.38
C LEU A 24 3.05 -14.15 -5.33
N VAL A 25 4.27 -14.20 -4.80
CA VAL A 25 5.12 -13.02 -4.62
C VAL A 25 6.24 -12.92 -5.67
N HIS A 26 6.40 -13.94 -6.52
CA HIS A 26 7.42 -13.95 -7.56
C HIS A 26 7.22 -12.83 -8.60
N GLY A 27 5.97 -12.45 -8.87
CA GLY A 27 5.61 -11.35 -9.77
C GLY A 27 5.70 -9.96 -9.15
N GLY A 28 6.20 -9.85 -7.92
CA GLY A 28 6.23 -8.61 -7.14
C GLY A 28 5.01 -8.45 -6.23
N TYR A 29 4.98 -7.34 -5.51
CA TYR A 29 3.91 -7.01 -4.58
C TYR A 29 3.83 -5.49 -4.35
N VAL A 30 2.66 -5.03 -3.95
CA VAL A 30 2.45 -3.62 -3.57
C VAL A 30 2.60 -3.47 -2.06
N VAL A 31 3.46 -2.55 -1.63
CA VAL A 31 3.53 -2.13 -0.23
C VAL A 31 2.52 -1.03 0.00
N VAL A 32 1.50 -1.32 0.82
CA VAL A 32 0.42 -0.38 1.12
C VAL A 32 0.49 -0.01 2.60
N PRO A 33 0.61 1.29 2.94
CA PRO A 33 0.51 1.72 4.33
C PRO A 33 -0.80 1.24 4.96
N THR A 34 -0.75 0.62 6.13
CA THR A 34 -1.96 0.15 6.83
C THR A 34 -2.92 1.29 7.10
N ALA A 35 -2.40 2.51 7.31
CA ALA A 35 -3.18 3.74 7.40
C ALA A 35 -4.13 3.93 6.21
N PHE A 36 -3.70 3.67 4.97
CA PHE A 36 -4.57 3.78 3.80
C PHE A 36 -5.79 2.87 3.92
N LEU A 37 -5.58 1.57 4.17
CA LEU A 37 -6.67 0.58 4.27
C LEU A 37 -7.66 0.86 5.40
N GLN A 38 -7.25 1.62 6.42
CA GLN A 38 -8.07 1.91 7.60
C GLN A 38 -8.71 3.31 7.55
N LEU A 39 -8.17 4.22 6.75
CA LEU A 39 -8.57 5.62 6.75
C LEU A 39 -9.27 6.07 5.46
N TYR A 40 -9.06 5.41 4.32
CA TYR A 40 -9.53 5.91 3.01
C TYR A 40 -11.02 6.27 3.00
N ALA A 41 -11.87 5.44 3.63
CA ALA A 41 -13.32 5.59 3.65
C ALA A 41 -13.83 6.69 4.60
N ARG A 42 -12.93 7.32 5.36
CA ARG A 42 -13.26 8.39 6.32
C ARG A 42 -12.36 9.62 6.19
N LEU A 43 -11.56 9.69 5.12
CA LEU A 43 -10.77 10.88 4.80
C LEU A 43 -11.69 12.11 4.70
N GLN A 44 -11.16 13.25 5.13
CA GLN A 44 -11.83 14.54 5.10
C GLN A 44 -11.07 15.46 4.13
N PRO A 45 -11.76 16.35 3.40
CA PRO A 45 -13.21 16.62 3.47
C PRO A 45 -14.08 15.58 2.74
N TYR A 46 -13.49 14.73 1.90
CA TYR A 46 -14.24 13.74 1.11
C TYR A 46 -13.69 12.32 1.32
N PRO A 47 -14.53 11.33 1.62
CA PRO A 47 -14.07 9.94 1.70
C PRO A 47 -13.83 9.35 0.30
N LEU A 48 -12.95 8.35 0.22
CA LEU A 48 -12.80 7.52 -0.97
C LEU A 48 -13.83 6.38 -0.95
N THR A 49 -14.40 6.10 -2.11
CA THR A 49 -15.18 4.89 -2.37
C THR A 49 -14.25 3.69 -2.53
N SER A 50 -14.77 2.47 -2.40
CA SER A 50 -13.98 1.25 -2.62
C SER A 50 -13.40 1.17 -4.03
N GLY A 51 -14.12 1.66 -5.05
CA GLY A 51 -13.63 1.69 -6.43
C GLY A 51 -12.47 2.66 -6.62
N GLU A 52 -12.53 3.85 -6.00
CA GLU A 52 -11.41 4.80 -6.00
C GLU A 52 -10.20 4.26 -5.21
N ALA A 53 -10.45 3.60 -4.08
CA ALA A 53 -9.38 3.00 -3.29
C ALA A 53 -8.68 1.88 -4.07
N LEU A 54 -9.43 1.01 -4.74
CA LEU A 54 -8.86 -0.04 -5.59
C LEU A 54 -8.10 0.55 -6.80
N PHE A 55 -8.61 1.63 -7.38
CA PHE A 55 -7.89 2.37 -8.44
C PHE A 55 -6.53 2.88 -7.94
N VAL A 56 -6.48 3.45 -6.74
CA VAL A 56 -5.22 3.89 -6.10
C VAL A 56 -4.28 2.71 -5.84
N LEU A 57 -4.79 1.57 -5.36
CA LEU A 57 -3.96 0.36 -5.14
C LEU A 57 -3.30 -0.11 -6.44
N HIS A 58 -4.03 -0.11 -7.55
CA HIS A 58 -3.45 -0.42 -8.85
C HIS A 58 -2.45 0.65 -9.31
N LEU A 59 -2.67 1.93 -9.02
CA LEU A 59 -1.65 2.96 -9.30
C LEU A 59 -0.36 2.74 -8.51
N MET A 60 -0.47 2.39 -7.22
CA MET A 60 0.68 2.10 -6.36
C MET A 60 1.51 0.91 -6.87
N GLU A 61 0.89 -0.04 -7.57
CA GLU A 61 1.60 -1.15 -8.22
C GLU A 61 2.59 -0.67 -9.29
N PHE A 62 2.31 0.45 -9.95
CA PHE A 62 3.20 1.06 -10.94
C PHE A 62 4.15 2.09 -10.32
N LYS A 63 4.12 2.31 -9.01
CA LYS A 63 4.97 3.26 -8.29
C LYS A 63 6.17 2.53 -7.68
N TRP A 64 7.23 2.40 -8.48
CA TRP A 64 8.44 1.63 -8.14
C TRP A 64 9.53 2.47 -7.46
N ASP A 65 9.46 3.79 -7.63
CA ASP A 65 10.40 4.78 -7.09
C ASP A 65 9.65 6.07 -6.69
N ASP A 66 10.38 7.16 -6.44
CA ASP A 66 9.80 8.45 -6.10
C ASP A 66 9.01 9.07 -7.27
N GLU A 67 9.19 8.61 -8.51
CA GLU A 67 8.46 9.12 -9.67
C GLU A 67 6.98 8.74 -9.63
N ALA A 68 6.16 9.52 -10.33
CA ALA A 68 4.73 9.27 -10.42
C ALA A 68 4.45 8.09 -11.37
N PRO A 69 3.56 7.15 -11.02
CA PRO A 69 3.17 6.07 -11.91
C PRO A 69 2.46 6.62 -13.16
N PHE A 70 2.67 5.99 -14.32
CA PHE A 70 2.09 6.39 -15.61
C PHE A 70 1.33 5.27 -16.35
N PRO A 71 0.54 4.40 -15.68
CA PRO A 71 -0.21 3.36 -16.38
C PRO A 71 -1.28 3.98 -17.30
N GLY A 72 -1.52 3.33 -18.44
CA GLY A 72 -2.64 3.69 -19.30
C GLY A 72 -3.98 3.35 -18.64
N TYR A 73 -5.01 4.17 -18.88
CA TYR A 73 -6.37 3.90 -18.38
C TYR A 73 -6.91 2.53 -18.81
N LYS A 74 -6.58 2.08 -20.03
CA LYS A 74 -6.94 0.74 -20.54
C LYS A 74 -6.37 -0.38 -19.67
N THR A 75 -5.12 -0.23 -19.24
CA THR A 75 -4.44 -1.20 -18.38
C THR A 75 -5.11 -1.29 -17.01
N LEU A 76 -5.40 -0.13 -16.39
CA LEU A 76 -6.09 -0.08 -15.10
C LEU A 76 -7.51 -0.65 -15.22
N ALA A 77 -8.24 -0.28 -16.27
CA ALA A 77 -9.61 -0.75 -16.52
C ALA A 77 -9.66 -2.29 -16.65
N ALA A 78 -8.76 -2.87 -17.45
CA ALA A 78 -8.66 -4.30 -17.63
C ALA A 78 -8.35 -5.05 -16.31
N ARG A 79 -7.40 -4.54 -15.51
CA ARG A 79 -7.04 -5.15 -14.22
C ARG A 79 -8.15 -5.07 -13.19
N MET A 80 -8.91 -3.97 -13.20
CA MET A 80 -10.03 -3.74 -12.28
C MET A 80 -11.33 -4.41 -12.74
N GLY A 81 -11.40 -4.94 -13.97
CA GLY A 81 -12.63 -5.47 -14.55
C GLY A 81 -13.70 -4.40 -14.77
N ILE A 82 -13.31 -3.16 -15.10
CA ILE A 82 -14.22 -2.02 -15.34
C ILE A 82 -14.02 -1.46 -16.75
N SER A 83 -14.91 -0.56 -17.19
CA SER A 83 -14.74 0.14 -18.46
C SER A 83 -13.69 1.25 -18.38
N ASP A 84 -13.06 1.59 -19.51
CA ASP A 84 -12.17 2.75 -19.66
C ASP A 84 -12.80 4.05 -19.14
N LYS A 85 -14.10 4.22 -19.39
CA LYS A 85 -14.88 5.37 -18.91
C LYS A 85 -14.92 5.42 -17.38
N MET A 86 -15.06 4.27 -16.72
CA MET A 86 -15.04 4.18 -15.26
C MET A 86 -13.65 4.44 -14.69
N ALA A 87 -12.59 3.90 -15.29
CA ALA A 87 -11.22 4.19 -14.87
C ALA A 87 -10.90 5.70 -14.94
N ARG A 88 -11.31 6.37 -16.04
CA ARG A 88 -11.18 7.83 -16.19
C ARG A 88 -12.01 8.58 -15.16
N ARG A 89 -13.24 8.12 -14.87
CA ARG A 89 -14.11 8.70 -13.83
C ARG A 89 -13.48 8.61 -12.44
N HIS A 90 -12.84 7.49 -12.09
CA HIS A 90 -12.13 7.37 -10.81
C HIS A 90 -10.99 8.38 -10.71
N ALA A 91 -10.16 8.51 -11.74
CA ALA A 91 -9.11 9.52 -11.75
C ALA A 91 -9.66 10.96 -11.64
N GLN A 92 -10.71 11.29 -12.41
CA GLN A 92 -11.34 12.60 -12.34
C GLN A 92 -11.95 12.88 -10.95
N SER A 93 -12.60 11.89 -10.33
CA SER A 93 -13.15 12.02 -8.99
C SER A 93 -12.07 12.25 -7.95
N LEU A 94 -10.96 11.51 -8.02
CA LEU A 94 -9.81 11.69 -7.13
C LEU A 94 -9.15 13.07 -7.28
N GLU A 95 -9.09 13.61 -8.49
CA GLU A 95 -8.62 14.98 -8.73
C GLU A 95 -9.58 16.04 -8.16
N THR A 96 -10.88 15.87 -8.36
CA THR A 96 -11.90 16.76 -7.78
C THR A 96 -11.79 16.77 -6.25
N LYS A 97 -11.56 15.60 -5.65
CA LYS A 97 -11.33 15.43 -4.21
C LYS A 97 -9.94 15.86 -3.73
N LYS A 98 -9.07 16.32 -4.64
CA LYS A 98 -7.70 16.78 -4.37
C LYS A 98 -6.74 15.72 -3.82
N TYR A 99 -7.04 14.43 -4.02
CA TYR A 99 -6.15 13.32 -3.63
C TYR A 99 -5.23 12.86 -4.75
N LEU A 100 -5.45 13.33 -5.97
CA LEU A 100 -4.66 12.99 -7.14
C LEU A 100 -4.41 14.26 -7.96
N ARG A 101 -3.24 14.35 -8.59
CA ARG A 101 -2.96 15.34 -9.64
C ARG A 101 -2.49 14.60 -10.89
N ARG A 102 -3.16 14.79 -12.04
CA ARG A 102 -2.62 14.30 -13.31
C ARG A 102 -1.69 15.34 -13.91
N GLN A 103 -0.51 14.89 -14.34
CA GLN A 103 0.36 15.69 -15.17
C GLN A 103 0.26 15.15 -16.60
N MET A 104 -0.29 15.96 -17.49
CA MET A 104 -0.41 15.60 -18.91
C MET A 104 0.98 15.57 -19.55
N ARG A 105 1.23 14.54 -20.36
CA ARG A 105 2.44 14.40 -21.17
C ARG A 105 2.05 14.32 -22.64
N THR A 106 2.66 15.14 -23.48
CA THR A 106 2.36 15.17 -24.92
C THR A 106 2.74 13.84 -25.56
N GLY A 107 1.76 13.16 -26.18
CA GLY A 107 1.96 11.87 -26.85
C GLY A 107 2.22 10.68 -25.92
N GLN A 108 2.06 10.83 -24.61
CA GLN A 108 2.38 9.81 -23.61
C GLN A 108 1.25 9.65 -22.58
N THR A 109 1.30 8.61 -21.76
CA THR A 109 0.34 8.43 -20.66
C THR A 109 0.56 9.50 -19.58
N ASN A 110 -0.54 9.91 -18.94
CA ASN A 110 -0.47 10.88 -17.85
C ASN A 110 0.29 10.30 -16.66
N LEU A 111 1.05 11.14 -15.97
CA LEU A 111 1.58 10.83 -14.64
C LEU A 111 0.49 11.05 -13.60
N PHE A 112 0.45 10.18 -12.59
CA PHE A 112 -0.50 10.21 -11.49
C PHE A 112 0.22 10.52 -10.17
N ASP A 113 0.22 11.80 -9.77
CA ASP A 113 0.81 12.23 -8.50
C ASP A 113 -0.16 11.97 -7.33
N LEU A 114 0.25 11.04 -6.45
CA LEU A 114 -0.48 10.63 -5.24
C LEU A 114 0.02 11.31 -3.96
N THR A 115 0.99 12.24 -4.05
CA THR A 115 1.48 12.99 -2.90
C THR A 115 0.34 13.63 -2.08
N PRO A 116 -0.69 14.24 -2.71
CA PRO A 116 -1.81 14.83 -1.96
C PRO A 116 -2.62 13.80 -1.14
N LEU A 117 -2.74 12.56 -1.64
CA LEU A 117 -3.36 11.49 -0.87
C LEU A 117 -2.52 11.11 0.35
N PHE A 118 -1.21 11.04 0.19
CA PHE A 118 -0.30 10.69 1.29
C PHE A 118 -0.30 11.76 2.39
N ASP A 119 -0.33 13.03 2.00
CA ASP A 119 -0.47 14.14 2.94
C ASP A 119 -1.80 14.04 3.72
N ALA A 120 -2.92 13.80 3.03
CA ALA A 120 -4.23 13.63 3.67
C ALA A 120 -4.27 12.43 4.63
N LEU A 121 -3.60 11.32 4.29
CA LEU A 121 -3.48 10.16 5.18
C LEU A 121 -2.66 10.47 6.42
N LYS A 122 -1.55 11.21 6.28
CA LYS A 122 -0.70 11.64 7.39
C LYS A 122 -1.48 12.52 8.35
N GLU A 123 -2.25 13.48 7.84
CA GLU A 123 -3.11 14.35 8.65
C GLU A 123 -4.20 13.56 9.37
N ALA A 124 -4.88 12.63 8.66
CA ALA A 124 -5.92 11.79 9.24
C ALA A 124 -5.38 10.82 10.31
N GLU A 125 -4.14 10.33 10.15
CA GLU A 125 -3.49 9.50 11.16
C GLU A 125 -3.12 10.30 12.42
N ALA A 126 -2.67 11.55 12.26
CA ALA A 126 -2.37 12.45 13.37
C ALA A 126 -3.62 12.88 14.16
N ALA A 127 -4.76 13.04 13.47
CA ALA A 127 -6.03 13.38 14.10
C ALA A 127 -6.74 12.19 14.77
N ALA A 128 -6.33 10.95 14.45
CA ALA A 128 -6.93 9.76 15.04
C ALA A 128 -6.43 9.53 16.48
N PRO A 129 -7.28 9.04 17.40
CA PRO A 129 -6.83 8.69 18.74
C PRO A 129 -5.70 7.64 18.68
N PRO A 130 -4.74 7.69 19.62
CA PRO A 130 -3.59 6.80 19.61
C PRO A 130 -4.06 5.34 19.57
N ARG A 131 -3.65 4.64 18.51
CA ARG A 131 -3.96 3.21 18.38
C ARG A 131 -3.39 2.48 19.59
N LYS A 132 -4.17 1.56 20.16
CA LYS A 132 -3.62 0.45 20.94
C LYS A 132 -2.75 -0.38 19.98
N ARG A 133 -1.48 0.03 19.78
CA ARG A 133 -0.48 -0.77 19.06
C ARG A 133 -0.40 -2.09 19.81
N GLY A 134 -0.81 -3.18 19.17
CA GLY A 134 -0.34 -4.50 19.60
C GLY A 134 1.18 -4.44 19.66
N LYS A 135 1.76 -4.81 20.81
CA LYS A 135 3.18 -4.63 21.15
C LYS A 135 4.07 -4.88 19.92
N PRO A 136 4.95 -3.95 19.51
CA PRO A 136 5.93 -4.23 18.47
C PRO A 136 6.81 -5.37 18.95
N GLN A 137 6.77 -6.48 18.23
CA GLN A 137 7.61 -7.65 18.50
C GLN A 137 9.06 -7.26 18.17
N PRO A 138 10.04 -7.53 19.06
CA PRO A 138 11.43 -7.19 18.79
C PRO A 138 11.90 -7.86 17.49
N SER A 139 12.59 -7.09 16.64
CA SER A 139 13.25 -7.60 15.44
C SER A 139 14.15 -8.79 15.81
N PRO A 140 14.14 -9.90 15.05
CA PRO A 140 15.10 -10.96 15.28
C PRO A 140 16.50 -10.38 15.03
N ALA A 141 17.38 -10.55 16.03
CA ALA A 141 18.79 -10.19 15.96
C ALA A 141 19.43 -10.75 14.68
N LYS A 142 20.36 -9.98 14.11
CA LYS A 142 21.20 -10.37 12.97
C LYS A 142 21.71 -11.79 13.22
N VAL A 143 21.30 -12.74 12.38
CA VAL A 143 21.95 -14.04 12.30
C VAL A 143 23.33 -13.76 11.73
N SER A 144 24.35 -13.79 12.59
CA SER A 144 25.75 -13.82 12.22
C SER A 144 26.00 -15.06 11.37
N SER A 145 26.41 -14.86 10.13
CA SER A 145 26.97 -15.91 9.26
C SER A 145 28.20 -16.51 9.93
N PRO A 146 28.37 -17.85 9.96
CA PRO A 146 29.66 -18.43 10.32
C PRO A 146 30.68 -18.14 9.21
N GLY A 147 31.87 -17.77 9.64
CA GLY A 147 32.96 -17.29 8.81
C GLY A 147 33.41 -18.25 7.72
N SER A 148 33.71 -17.67 6.58
CA SER A 148 34.71 -18.16 5.65
C SER A 148 36.08 -18.14 6.35
N GLU A 149 36.59 -19.31 6.71
CA GLU A 149 38.00 -19.49 7.02
C GLU A 149 38.61 -20.41 5.95
N SER A 150 39.43 -19.81 5.08
CA SER A 150 40.39 -20.51 4.24
C SER A 150 41.59 -20.92 5.09
N ALA A 151 42.02 -22.18 5.03
CA ALA A 151 43.41 -22.53 5.26
C ALA A 151 43.74 -23.90 4.65
N LEU A 152 44.62 -23.85 3.65
CA LEU A 152 45.63 -24.83 3.21
C LEU A 152 45.17 -26.15 2.57
#